data_AF-A0A2V2FC49-F1
#
_entry.id   AF-A0A2V2FC49-F1
#
_cell.length_a   1.000
_cell.length_b   1.000
_cell.length_c   1.000
_cell.angle_alpha   90.00
_cell.angle_beta   90.00
_cell.angle_gamma   90.00
#
_symmetry.space_group_name_H-M   'P 1'
#
loop_
_entity.id
_entity.type
_entity.pdbx_description
1 polymer ?
#
loop_
_entity_poly.entity_id
_entity_poly.type
_entity_poly.pdbx_seq_one_letter_code
_entity_poly.pdbx_strand_id
1 'polypeptide(L)'
;MFSFYLAAAETEMALGDKLALGGQVSLLGMGTVFAVLAILWGLVELMHLLLTGFSGDKKKKAAPAPAKAETPAAAPVTAAPAAAANDLEIVAVITAAVAAASGSSPSSFRVVSFKRANDRFSSGK
;
A
#
# COMPACT_ATOMS: atom_id res chain seq x y z
N MET A 1 -22.45 26.42 18.03
CA MET A 1 -21.91 25.09 17.68
C MET A 1 -23.01 24.10 17.24
N PHE A 2 -24.25 24.20 17.71
CA PHE A 2 -25.37 23.34 17.28
C PHE A 2 -25.95 23.69 15.89
N SER A 3 -25.65 24.86 15.32
CA SER A 3 -26.19 25.29 14.02
C SER A 3 -25.49 24.70 12.78
N PHE A 4 -24.27 24.18 12.90
CA PHE A 4 -23.56 23.53 11.78
C PHE A 4 -24.06 22.09 11.55
N TYR A 5 -24.55 21.43 12.61
CA TYR A 5 -25.11 20.08 12.52
C TYR A 5 -26.54 20.08 11.96
N LEU A 6 -27.32 21.14 12.21
CA LEU A 6 -28.66 21.33 11.63
C LEU A 6 -28.58 21.74 10.14
N ALA A 7 -27.52 22.46 9.73
CA ALA A 7 -27.25 22.77 8.33
C ALA A 7 -26.73 21.57 7.52
N ALA A 8 -26.05 20.61 8.17
CA ALA A 8 -25.65 19.36 7.53
C ALA A 8 -26.86 18.47 7.19
N ALA A 9 -27.95 18.57 7.96
CA ALA A 9 -29.22 17.91 7.67
C ALA A 9 -30.00 18.57 6.50
N GLU A 10 -29.69 19.83 6.16
CA GLU A 10 -30.29 20.58 5.02
C GLU A 10 -29.45 20.54 3.73
N THR A 11 -28.27 19.93 3.73
CA THR A 11 -27.60 19.57 2.47
C THR A 11 -28.17 18.28 1.88
N GLU A 12 -29.50 18.24 1.75
CA GLU A 12 -30.23 17.43 0.77
C GLU A 12 -29.88 17.95 -0.64
N MET A 13 -28.58 18.00 -0.99
CA MET A 13 -28.20 17.81 -2.38
C MET A 13 -28.75 16.44 -2.72
N ALA A 14 -29.75 16.42 -3.59
CA ALA A 14 -30.45 15.21 -4.01
C ALA A 14 -29.41 14.11 -4.20
N LEU A 15 -29.73 12.86 -3.87
CA LEU A 15 -28.80 11.74 -4.06
C LEU A 15 -28.15 11.77 -5.46
N GLY A 16 -28.89 12.26 -6.46
CA GLY A 16 -28.41 12.57 -7.82
C GLY A 16 -27.28 13.59 -7.91
N ASP A 17 -27.31 14.70 -7.16
CA ASP A 17 -26.23 15.70 -7.13
C ASP A 17 -24.95 15.14 -6.50
N LYS A 18 -25.07 14.32 -5.45
CA LYS A 18 -23.90 13.65 -4.85
C LYS A 18 -23.33 12.57 -5.75
N LEU A 19 -24.20 11.87 -6.49
CA LEU A 19 -23.79 10.86 -7.46
C LEU A 19 -23.18 11.50 -8.71
N ALA A 20 -23.65 12.68 -9.12
CA ALA A 20 -23.05 13.49 -10.17
C ALA A 20 -21.69 14.04 -9.74
N LEU A 21 -21.57 14.60 -8.54
CA LEU A 21 -20.30 15.05 -7.96
C LEU A 21 -19.28 13.91 -7.83
N GLY A 22 -19.70 12.76 -7.28
CA GLY A 22 -18.86 11.58 -7.15
C GLY A 22 -18.47 10.97 -8.50
N GLY A 23 -19.42 10.92 -9.45
CA GLY A 23 -19.20 10.46 -10.81
C GLY A 23 -18.22 11.34 -11.56
N GLN A 24 -18.30 12.66 -11.39
CA GLN A 24 -17.36 13.60 -12.00
C GLN A 24 -15.93 13.38 -11.49
N VAL A 25 -15.73 13.20 -10.18
CA VAL A 25 -14.40 12.93 -9.61
C VAL A 25 -13.89 11.55 -10.03
N SER A 26 -14.75 10.53 -10.09
CA SER A 26 -14.38 9.19 -10.56
C SER A 26 -14.01 9.18 -12.04
N LEU A 27 -14.75 9.91 -12.88
CA LEU A 27 -14.45 10.02 -14.31
C LEU A 27 -13.14 10.77 -14.53
N LEU A 28 -12.90 11.84 -13.76
CA LEU A 28 -11.65 12.62 -13.82
C LEU A 28 -10.47 11.77 -13.32
N GLY A 29 -10.63 11.01 -12.24
CA GLY A 29 -9.62 10.07 -11.73
C GLY A 29 -9.35 8.90 -12.69
N MET A 30 -10.39 8.21 -13.15
CA MET A 30 -10.27 7.09 -14.10
C MET A 30 -9.69 7.55 -15.44
N GLY A 31 -10.13 8.72 -15.93
CA GLY A 31 -9.62 9.33 -17.16
C GLY A 31 -8.16 9.74 -17.06
N THR A 32 -7.75 10.35 -15.95
CA THR A 32 -6.34 10.72 -15.72
C THR A 32 -5.43 9.51 -15.63
N VAL A 33 -5.84 8.44 -14.94
CA VAL A 33 -5.08 7.18 -14.92
C VAL A 33 -4.94 6.61 -16.33
N PHE A 34 -6.03 6.57 -17.11
CA PHE A 34 -5.98 6.10 -18.50
C PHE A 34 -5.07 6.95 -19.39
N ALA A 35 -5.13 8.28 -19.25
CA ALA A 35 -4.27 9.20 -19.98
C ALA A 35 -2.79 9.00 -19.64
N VAL A 36 -2.46 8.83 -18.35
CA VAL A 36 -1.09 8.55 -17.90
C VAL A 36 -0.58 7.25 -18.51
N LEU A 37 -1.37 6.17 -18.51
CA LEU A 37 -0.98 4.90 -19.14
C LEU A 37 -0.74 5.04 -20.65
N ALA A 38 -1.61 5.77 -21.35
CA ALA A 38 -1.45 6.02 -22.79
C ALA A 38 -0.18 6.85 -23.09
N ILE A 39 0.10 7.88 -22.27
CA ILE A 39 1.30 8.71 -22.41
C ILE A 39 2.56 7.88 -22.11
N LEU A 40 2.56 7.04 -21.07
CA LEU A 40 3.70 6.16 -20.76
C LEU A 40 3.96 5.16 -21.89
N TRP A 41 2.91 4.55 -22.45
CA TRP A 41 3.05 3.67 -23.61
C TRP A 41 3.66 4.44 -24.79
N GLY A 42 3.10 5.61 -25.13
CA GLY A 42 3.64 6.46 -26.21
C GLY A 42 5.10 6.89 -25.98
N LEU A 43 5.48 7.23 -24.75
CA LEU A 43 6.86 7.59 -24.40
C LEU A 43 7.81 6.39 -24.59
N VAL A 44 7.40 5.20 -24.16
CA VAL A 44 8.20 3.98 -24.34
C VAL A 44 8.35 3.65 -25.83
N GLU A 45 7.28 3.77 -26.63
CA GLU A 45 7.34 3.54 -28.07
C GLU A 45 8.22 4.56 -28.79
N LEU A 46 8.14 5.85 -28.40
CA LEU A 46 8.96 6.92 -28.97
C LEU A 46 10.44 6.75 -28.61
N MET A 47 10.74 6.45 -27.34
CA MET A 47 12.11 6.12 -26.92
C MET A 47 12.60 4.84 -27.58
N HIS A 48 11.76 3.80 -27.69
CA HIS A 48 12.12 2.57 -28.37
C HIS A 48 12.40 2.80 -29.87
N LEU A 49 11.61 3.62 -30.55
CA LEU A 49 11.85 3.98 -31.95
C LEU A 49 13.14 4.79 -32.11
N LEU A 50 13.43 5.72 -31.19
CA LEU A 50 14.69 6.47 -31.19
C LEU A 50 15.90 5.58 -30.85
N LEU A 51 15.78 4.69 -29.85
CA LEU A 51 16.84 3.77 -29.44
C LEU A 51 17.11 2.69 -30.49
N THR A 52 16.07 2.17 -31.14
CA THR A 52 16.17 1.20 -32.24
C THR A 52 16.62 1.88 -33.53
N GLY A 53 16.22 3.14 -33.77
CA GLY A 53 16.71 3.96 -34.88
C GLY A 53 18.18 4.37 -34.76
N PHE A 54 18.71 4.50 -33.54
CA PHE A 54 20.13 4.76 -33.29
C PHE A 54 20.98 3.49 -33.09
N SER A 55 20.36 2.35 -32.79
CA SER A 55 21.04 1.06 -32.65
C SER A 55 21.11 0.35 -33.99
N GLY A 56 22.02 0.83 -34.84
CA GLY A 56 22.54 0.03 -35.94
C GLY A 56 23.04 -1.32 -35.42
N ASP A 57 22.50 -2.38 -36.03
CA ASP A 57 23.04 -3.74 -36.08
C ASP A 57 23.72 -4.32 -34.83
N LYS A 58 22.98 -5.17 -34.10
CA LYS A 58 23.51 -6.49 -33.75
C LYS A 58 22.41 -7.52 -33.53
N LYS A 59 22.15 -8.27 -34.60
CA LYS A 59 21.44 -9.57 -34.60
C LYS A 59 21.93 -10.48 -33.46
N LYS A 60 20.95 -11.13 -32.82
CA LYS A 60 21.00 -12.47 -32.19
C LYS A 60 22.23 -12.79 -31.34
N LYS A 61 22.02 -13.02 -30.03
CA LYS A 61 22.22 -14.37 -29.46
C LYS A 61 21.56 -14.49 -28.08
N ALA A 62 20.78 -15.55 -27.98
CA ALA A 62 20.40 -16.33 -26.80
C ALA A 62 20.92 -15.87 -25.42
N ALA A 63 19.98 -15.86 -24.47
CA ALA A 63 20.30 -16.20 -23.08
C ALA A 63 21.12 -17.52 -23.05
N PRO A 64 22.21 -17.54 -22.28
CA PRO A 64 22.20 -18.42 -21.13
C PRO A 64 22.78 -17.77 -19.87
N ALA A 65 22.02 -17.94 -18.78
CA ALA A 65 22.35 -17.96 -17.35
C ALA A 65 23.66 -17.29 -16.87
N PRO A 66 23.60 -16.34 -15.90
CA PRO A 66 24.79 -15.97 -15.15
C PRO A 66 25.25 -17.17 -14.30
N ALA A 67 26.47 -17.61 -14.60
CA ALA A 67 27.22 -18.59 -13.85
C ALA A 67 27.38 -18.15 -12.39
N LYS A 68 27.27 -19.14 -11.53
CA LYS A 68 27.62 -19.16 -10.11
C LYS A 68 29.01 -18.53 -9.91
N ALA A 69 29.05 -17.37 -9.27
CA ALA A 69 30.27 -16.77 -8.73
C ALA A 69 30.26 -16.91 -7.21
N GLU A 70 31.39 -17.35 -6.70
CA GLU A 70 31.61 -17.83 -5.35
C GLU A 70 31.53 -16.73 -4.29
N THR A 71 30.99 -17.16 -3.15
CA THR A 71 30.86 -16.54 -1.84
C THR A 71 32.11 -15.77 -1.36
N PRO A 72 31.95 -14.52 -0.93
CA PRO A 72 32.71 -14.02 0.22
C PRO A 72 31.94 -14.24 1.53
N ALA A 73 32.65 -14.76 2.53
CA ALA A 73 32.14 -15.17 3.84
C ALA A 73 31.21 -14.14 4.49
N ALA A 74 29.97 -14.55 4.78
CA ALA A 74 29.05 -13.79 5.60
C ALA A 74 29.53 -13.82 7.05
N ALA A 75 29.88 -12.64 7.57
CA ALA A 75 29.89 -12.36 9.01
C ALA A 75 28.51 -12.72 9.62
N PRO A 76 28.40 -13.03 10.92
CA PRO A 76 27.15 -13.52 11.51
C PRO A 76 26.05 -12.48 11.31
N VAL A 77 25.16 -12.76 10.37
CA VAL A 77 23.95 -11.97 10.18
C VAL A 77 23.08 -12.26 11.39
N THR A 78 22.95 -11.28 12.27
CA THR A 78 21.91 -11.26 13.28
C THR A 78 20.59 -11.53 12.56
N ALA A 79 19.90 -12.59 12.97
CA ALA A 79 18.62 -12.98 12.39
C ALA A 79 17.65 -11.79 12.48
N ALA A 80 17.40 -11.15 11.34
CA ALA A 80 16.29 -10.22 11.20
C ALA A 80 14.98 -11.02 11.37
N PRO A 81 14.09 -10.65 12.30
CA PRO A 81 12.80 -11.32 12.43
C PRO A 81 11.88 -10.86 11.29
N ALA A 82 12.04 -11.48 10.13
CA ALA A 82 11.12 -11.36 9.00
C ALA A 82 9.84 -12.18 9.28
N ALA A 83 9.01 -11.65 10.19
CA ALA A 83 7.61 -12.03 10.43
C ALA A 83 6.93 -11.14 11.50
N ALA A 84 7.71 -10.31 12.23
CA ALA A 84 7.20 -9.58 13.38
C ALA A 84 6.51 -8.24 13.04
N ALA A 85 6.61 -7.72 11.81
CA ALA A 85 6.13 -6.36 11.52
C ALA A 85 4.63 -6.18 11.83
N ASN A 86 3.80 -7.13 11.43
CA ASN A 86 2.35 -7.08 11.70
C ASN A 86 2.05 -7.19 13.21
N ASP A 87 2.78 -8.01 13.95
CA ASP A 87 2.61 -8.13 15.40
C ASP A 87 3.10 -6.87 16.13
N LEU A 88 4.15 -6.21 15.63
CA LEU A 88 4.65 -4.95 16.18
C LEU A 88 3.66 -3.80 15.99
N GLU A 89 2.97 -3.74 14.86
CA GLU A 89 1.89 -2.77 14.62
C GLU A 89 0.72 -2.99 15.60
N ILE A 90 0.29 -4.23 15.79
CA ILE A 90 -0.77 -4.58 16.76
C ILE A 90 -0.34 -4.24 18.19
N VAL A 91 0.90 -4.57 18.57
CA VAL A 91 1.45 -4.21 19.88
C VAL A 91 1.49 -2.69 20.05
N ALA A 92 1.91 -1.92 19.05
CA ALA A 92 1.98 -0.45 19.12
C ALA A 92 0.59 0.21 19.26
N VAL A 93 -0.42 -0.28 18.54
CA VAL A 93 -1.80 0.22 18.65
C VAL A 93 -2.39 -0.10 20.02
N ILE A 94 -2.17 -1.33 20.52
CA ILE A 94 -2.65 -1.74 21.85
C ILE A 94 -1.95 -0.93 22.96
N THR A 95 -0.63 -0.77 22.90
CA THR A 95 0.13 0.01 23.90
C THR A 95 -0.28 1.47 23.88
N ALA A 96 -0.45 2.08 22.70
CA ALA A 96 -0.92 3.45 22.58
C ALA A 96 -2.34 3.63 23.14
N ALA A 97 -3.25 2.71 22.84
CA ALA A 97 -4.63 2.76 23.34
C ALA A 97 -4.68 2.63 24.88
N VAL A 98 -3.90 1.71 25.46
CA VAL A 98 -3.84 1.53 26.93
C VAL A 98 -3.16 2.73 27.60
N ALA A 99 -2.08 3.27 27.02
CA ALA A 99 -1.43 4.48 27.52
C ALA A 99 -2.40 5.67 27.52
N ALA A 100 -3.16 5.86 26.44
CA ALA A 100 -4.18 6.90 26.36
C ALA A 100 -5.33 6.69 27.36
N ALA A 101 -5.79 5.45 27.56
CA ALA A 101 -6.90 5.14 28.47
C ALA A 101 -6.51 5.24 29.96
N SER A 102 -5.26 4.88 30.30
CA SER A 102 -4.76 4.88 31.68
C SER A 102 -4.02 6.16 32.06
N GLY A 103 -3.73 7.04 31.10
CA GLY A 103 -2.88 8.22 31.29
C GLY A 103 -1.43 7.89 31.66
N SER A 104 -1.03 6.62 31.54
CA SER A 104 0.33 6.15 31.85
C SER A 104 1.21 6.18 30.60
N SER A 105 2.52 6.30 30.80
CA SER A 105 3.50 6.30 29.70
C SER A 105 3.48 4.96 28.94
N PRO A 106 3.65 4.95 27.59
CA PRO A 106 3.68 3.72 26.78
C PRO A 106 4.83 2.77 27.15
N SER A 107 5.84 3.23 27.90
CA SER A 107 6.94 2.41 28.41
C SER A 107 6.65 1.70 29.73
N SER A 108 5.53 2.00 30.39
CA SER A 108 5.20 1.42 31.70
C SER A 108 4.66 -0.01 31.61
N PHE A 109 4.23 -0.46 30.43
CA PHE A 109 3.66 -1.79 30.21
C PHE A 109 4.07 -2.35 28.85
N ARG A 110 4.08 -3.69 28.72
CA ARG A 110 4.37 -4.38 27.45
C ARG A 110 3.37 -5.50 27.20
N VAL A 111 3.05 -5.72 25.92
CA VAL A 111 2.15 -6.81 25.48
C VAL A 111 2.96 -8.09 25.31
N VAL A 112 2.69 -9.10 26.15
CA VAL A 112 3.41 -10.39 26.12
C VAL A 112 2.68 -11.42 25.25
N SER A 113 1.35 -11.36 25.19
CA SER A 113 0.54 -12.22 24.32
C SER A 113 -0.80 -11.56 24.01
N PHE A 114 -1.31 -11.77 22.79
CA PHE A 114 -2.64 -11.36 22.37
C PHE A 114 -3.24 -12.46 21.48
N LYS A 115 -4.55 -12.69 21.59
CA LYS A 115 -5.29 -13.66 20.78
C LYS A 115 -6.59 -13.04 20.28
N ARG A 116 -6.96 -13.31 19.03
CA ARG A 116 -8.24 -12.85 18.47
C ARG A 116 -9.37 -13.72 19.02
N ALA A 117 -10.45 -13.08 19.47
CA ALA A 117 -11.58 -13.81 20.07
C ALA A 117 -12.36 -14.68 19.06
N ASN A 118 -12.36 -14.32 17.78
CA ASN A 118 -13.20 -14.95 16.76
C ASN A 118 -12.66 -16.29 16.22
N ASP A 119 -11.42 -16.68 16.57
CA ASP A 119 -10.83 -17.94 16.12
C ASP A 119 -11.54 -19.17 16.70
N ARG A 120 -12.37 -18.99 17.76
CA ARG A 120 -13.13 -20.07 18.41
C ARG A 120 -14.47 -20.39 17.75
N PHE A 121 -14.99 -19.52 16.88
CA PHE A 121 -16.30 -19.70 16.24
C PHE A 121 -16.22 -20.29 14.83
N SER A 122 -15.02 -20.43 14.25
CA SER A 122 -14.82 -20.98 12.89
C SER A 122 -14.63 -22.51 12.86
N SER A 123 -14.72 -23.21 14.00
CA SER A 123 -14.56 -24.66 14.08
C SER A 123 -15.81 -25.33 14.69
N GLY A 124 -16.96 -25.09 14.08
CA GLY A 124 -18.16 -25.91 14.26
C GLY A 124 -18.49 -26.56 12.93
N LYS A 125 -18.12 -27.84 12.78
CA LYS A 125 -18.81 -28.74 11.84
C LYS A 125 -20.23 -29.00 12.33
#